data_AF-A0A7W1MR07-F1
#
_entry.id   AF-A0A7W1MR07-F1
#
_cell.length_a   1.000
_cell.length_b   1.000
_cell.length_c   1.000
_cell.angle_alpha   90.00
_cell.angle_beta   90.00
_cell.angle_gamma   90.00
#
_symmetry.space_group_name_H-M   'P 1'
#
loop_
_entity.id
_entity.type
_entity.pdbx_description
1 polymer ?
#
loop_
_entity_poly.entity_id
_entity_poly.type
_entity_poly.pdbx_seq_one_letter_code
_entity_poly.pdbx_strand_id
1 'polypeptide(L)'
;MSTFPNSPRLLKGGIVLVDPEDTSRVLRIITLQYNSDTLTRTLTPKGIKESGDRSEALRLTGPAVETIKLEAEIDATDQLETADAQATQFGIHPQLAALETTVYPSSAPALHDTPQ
;
A
#
# COMPACT_ATOMS: atom_id res chain seq x y z
N MET A 1 26.86 6.01 19.40
CA MET A 1 27.31 5.39 18.14
C MET A 1 27.85 6.48 17.23
N SER A 2 29.10 6.41 16.76
CA SER A 2 29.67 7.41 15.86
C SER A 2 29.20 7.16 14.43
N THR A 3 28.36 8.04 13.89
CA THR A 3 27.95 8.00 12.49
C THR A 3 29.14 8.36 11.59
N PHE A 4 29.47 7.50 10.62
CA PHE A 4 30.52 7.77 9.65
C PHE A 4 30.04 8.90 8.70
N PRO A 5 30.75 10.03 8.57
CA PRO A 5 30.24 11.19 7.83
C PRO A 5 30.00 10.94 6.34
N ASN A 6 30.57 9.88 5.77
CA ASN A 6 30.34 9.42 4.38
C ASN A 6 29.42 8.20 4.28
N SER A 7 28.66 7.84 5.33
CA SER A 7 27.69 6.76 5.23
C SER A 7 26.58 7.13 4.23
N PRO A 8 26.20 6.24 3.29
CA PRO A 8 25.14 6.52 2.34
C PRO A 8 23.81 6.81 3.07
N ARG A 9 23.05 7.78 2.54
CA ARG A 9 21.71 8.10 3.07
C ARG A 9 20.76 6.98 2.68
N LEU A 10 20.37 6.15 3.64
CA LEU A 10 19.41 5.07 3.42
C LEU A 10 18.01 5.68 3.23
N LEU A 11 17.44 5.52 2.04
CA LEU A 11 16.05 5.83 1.75
C LEU A 11 15.19 4.60 2.08
N LYS A 12 14.21 4.80 2.95
CA LYS A 12 13.19 3.78 3.27
C LYS A 12 12.01 3.91 2.31
N GLY A 13 11.54 2.79 1.80
CA GLY A 13 10.29 2.69 1.07
C GLY A 13 9.10 2.97 1.99
N GLY A 14 7.97 3.33 1.40
CA GLY A 14 6.75 3.57 2.15
C GLY A 14 5.52 3.43 1.28
N ILE A 15 4.40 3.10 1.92
CA ILE A 15 3.07 3.06 1.32
C ILE A 15 2.41 4.40 1.61
N VAL A 16 1.97 5.09 0.55
CA VAL A 16 1.34 6.40 0.67
C VAL A 16 -0.13 6.27 0.26
N LEU A 17 -1.03 6.58 1.18
CA LEU A 17 -2.45 6.72 0.87
C LEU A 17 -2.69 8.12 0.36
N VAL A 18 -3.32 8.23 -0.80
CA VAL A 18 -3.69 9.49 -1.44
C VAL A 18 -5.20 9.57 -1.61
N ASP A 19 -5.71 10.79 -1.52
CA ASP A 19 -7.11 11.10 -1.78
C ASP A 19 -7.41 10.95 -3.29
N PRO A 20 -8.36 10.08 -3.69
CA PRO A 20 -8.67 9.87 -5.10
C PRO A 20 -9.53 10.98 -5.70
N GLU A 21 -10.30 11.73 -4.89
CA GLU A 21 -11.30 12.67 -5.41
C GLU A 21 -10.77 14.10 -5.57
N ASP A 22 -9.84 14.53 -4.70
CA ASP A 22 -9.28 15.88 -4.76
C ASP A 22 -7.75 15.91 -4.57
N THR A 23 -7.02 16.39 -5.59
CA THR A 23 -5.63 16.90 -5.51
C THR A 23 -4.50 15.93 -5.14
N SER A 24 -4.69 14.61 -5.12
CA SER A 24 -3.65 13.65 -4.71
C SER A 24 -3.06 13.97 -3.33
N ARG A 25 -3.89 14.52 -2.44
CA ARG A 25 -3.46 14.89 -1.09
C ARG A 25 -3.02 13.62 -0.35
N VAL A 26 -1.85 13.69 0.30
CA VAL A 26 -1.36 12.59 1.14
C VAL A 26 -2.22 12.50 2.39
N LEU A 27 -2.95 11.39 2.53
CA LEU A 27 -3.77 11.07 3.69
C LEU A 27 -2.94 10.42 4.79
N ARG A 28 -2.01 9.56 4.40
CA ARG A 28 -1.16 8.81 5.33
C ARG A 28 0.10 8.30 4.63
N ILE A 29 1.19 8.25 5.38
CA ILE A 29 2.45 7.60 4.98
C ILE A 29 2.75 6.48 5.97
N ILE A 30 2.94 5.26 5.47
CA ILE A 30 3.37 4.10 6.24
C ILE A 30 4.77 3.73 5.76
N THR A 31 5.78 4.10 6.54
CA THR A 31 7.18 3.80 6.22
C THR A 31 7.51 2.35 6.53
N LEU A 32 8.17 1.66 5.61
CA LEU A 32 8.65 0.31 5.84
C LEU A 32 9.85 0.31 6.77
N GLN A 33 9.96 -0.72 7.62
CA GLN A 33 11.14 -0.92 8.46
C GLN A 33 12.35 -1.29 7.60
N TYR A 34 12.13 -2.23 6.68
CA TYR A 34 13.07 -2.70 5.66
C TYR A 34 12.47 -2.50 4.27
N ASN A 35 13.31 -2.18 3.29
CA ASN A 35 12.86 -2.14 1.90
C ASN A 35 12.53 -3.56 1.45
N SER A 36 11.40 -3.72 0.76
CA SER A 36 11.03 -5.00 0.16
C SER A 36 12.10 -5.43 -0.83
N ASP A 37 12.44 -6.72 -0.79
CA ASP A 37 13.35 -7.32 -1.76
C ASP A 37 12.69 -7.47 -3.14
N THR A 38 11.38 -7.74 -3.17
CA THR A 38 10.63 -8.01 -4.40
C THR A 38 9.32 -7.21 -4.47
N LEU A 39 9.18 -6.43 -5.54
CA LEU A 39 7.94 -5.76 -5.93
C LEU A 39 7.45 -6.32 -7.27
N THR A 40 6.26 -6.92 -7.29
CA THR A 40 5.65 -7.45 -8.52
C THR A 40 4.45 -6.62 -8.92
N ARG A 41 4.36 -6.24 -10.21
CA ARG A 41 3.22 -5.55 -10.80
C ARG A 41 2.64 -6.39 -11.93
N THR A 42 1.35 -6.68 -11.85
CA THR A 42 0.62 -7.44 -12.87
C THR A 42 -0.53 -6.60 -13.41
N LEU A 43 -0.66 -6.54 -14.73
CA LEU A 43 -1.74 -5.84 -15.43
C LEU A 43 -2.59 -6.85 -16.19
N THR A 44 -3.86 -7.01 -15.79
CA THR A 44 -4.80 -7.92 -16.45
C THR A 44 -5.81 -7.12 -17.28
N PRO A 45 -5.81 -7.23 -18.62
CA PRO A 45 -6.79 -6.56 -19.46
C PRO A 45 -8.22 -7.01 -19.13
N LYS A 46 -9.17 -6.08 -19.05
CA LYS A 46 -10.59 -6.39 -18.91
C LYS A 46 -11.19 -6.60 -20.31
N GLY A 47 -11.47 -7.85 -20.69
CA GLY A 47 -12.10 -8.21 -21.96
C GLY A 47 -13.35 -9.06 -21.79
N ILE A 48 -14.22 -9.10 -22.80
CA ILE A 48 -15.43 -9.92 -22.82
C ILE A 48 -15.02 -11.39 -23.09
N LYS A 49 -15.38 -12.31 -22.20
CA LYS A 49 -15.23 -13.76 -22.42
C LYS A 49 -16.58 -14.34 -22.82
N GLU A 50 -16.84 -14.48 -24.12
CA GLU A 50 -17.80 -15.50 -24.57
C GLU A 50 -17.59 -15.97 -26.01
N SER A 51 -17.89 -17.25 -26.22
CA SER A 51 -17.74 -18.04 -27.43
C SER A 51 -18.41 -17.42 -28.65
N GLY A 52 -17.65 -17.15 -29.70
CA GLY A 52 -18.20 -16.87 -31.02
C GLY A 52 -17.42 -15.80 -31.75
N ASP A 53 -16.71 -16.25 -32.77
CA ASP A 53 -16.04 -15.46 -33.79
C ASP A 53 -14.78 -14.65 -33.38
N ARG A 54 -13.68 -14.99 -34.05
CA ARG A 54 -12.29 -14.68 -33.68
C ARG A 54 -11.91 -13.19 -33.84
N SER A 55 -12.88 -12.33 -34.18
CA SER A 55 -12.69 -10.91 -34.50
C SER A 55 -13.21 -9.93 -33.45
N GLU A 56 -13.99 -10.38 -32.43
CA GLU A 56 -14.47 -9.51 -31.35
C GLU A 56 -13.62 -9.57 -30.06
N ALA A 57 -12.62 -10.45 -30.02
CA ALA A 57 -11.83 -10.83 -28.85
C ALA A 57 -10.89 -9.76 -28.26
N LEU A 58 -10.88 -8.53 -28.80
CA LEU A 58 -10.04 -7.42 -28.35
C LEU A 58 -10.85 -6.21 -27.85
N ARG A 59 -12.17 -6.34 -27.68
CA ARG A 59 -12.96 -5.29 -27.03
C ARG A 59 -12.62 -5.22 -25.55
N LEU A 60 -11.77 -4.27 -25.20
CA LEU A 60 -11.46 -3.90 -23.82
C LEU A 60 -12.67 -3.17 -23.22
N THR A 61 -13.13 -3.60 -22.05
CA THR A 61 -14.28 -3.01 -21.36
C THR A 61 -13.88 -1.90 -20.37
N GLY A 62 -12.59 -1.61 -20.26
CA GLY A 62 -12.05 -0.57 -19.39
C GLY A 62 -10.54 -0.70 -19.19
N PRO A 63 -9.95 0.12 -18.29
CA PRO A 63 -8.55 0.00 -17.93
C PRO A 63 -8.25 -1.37 -17.32
N ALA A 64 -7.02 -1.84 -17.52
CA ALA A 64 -6.55 -3.11 -16.96
C ALA A 64 -6.66 -3.09 -15.43
N VAL A 65 -6.99 -4.24 -14.84
CA VAL A 65 -6.86 -4.43 -13.40
C VAL A 65 -5.38 -4.48 -13.08
N GLU A 66 -4.93 -3.54 -12.26
CA GLU A 66 -3.58 -3.51 -11.74
C GLU A 66 -3.51 -4.18 -10.37
N THR A 67 -2.60 -5.14 -10.25
CA THR A 67 -2.28 -5.80 -8.98
C THR A 67 -0.83 -5.53 -8.68
N ILE A 68 -0.56 -4.84 -7.57
CA ILE A 68 0.77 -4.67 -7.01
C ILE A 68 0.88 -5.62 -5.82
N LYS A 69 1.88 -6.51 -5.86
CA LYS A 69 2.25 -7.40 -4.76
C LYS A 69 3.60 -6.95 -4.20
N LEU A 70 3.61 -6.68 -2.89
CA LEU A 70 4.77 -6.30 -2.11
C LEU A 70 4.89 -7.28 -0.93
N GLU A 71 6.11 -7.74 -0.64
CA GLU A 71 6.41 -8.55 0.53
C GLU A 71 7.31 -7.73 1.47
N ALA A 72 6.86 -7.48 2.70
CA ALA A 72 7.58 -6.67 3.67
C ALA A 72 7.62 -7.34 5.03
N GLU A 73 8.71 -7.14 5.76
CA GLU A 73 8.93 -7.63 7.12
C GLU A 73 8.68 -6.52 8.14
N ILE A 74 8.03 -6.88 9.25
CA ILE A 74 7.71 -5.99 10.36
C ILE A 74 8.16 -6.68 11.64
N ASP A 75 9.06 -6.05 12.37
CA ASP A 75 9.71 -6.62 13.55
C ASP A 75 10.00 -5.54 14.61
N ALA A 76 9.92 -5.90 15.88
CA ALA A 76 10.13 -4.97 16.99
C ALA A 76 11.54 -5.04 17.63
N THR A 77 12.41 -5.95 17.19
CA THR A 77 13.69 -6.29 17.84
C THR A 77 14.59 -5.08 18.02
N ASP A 78 14.82 -4.27 16.97
CA ASP A 78 15.66 -3.07 17.07
C ASP A 78 15.08 -2.05 18.06
N GLN A 79 13.75 -1.87 18.03
CA GLN A 79 13.09 -0.90 18.89
C GLN A 79 13.11 -1.38 20.34
N LEU A 80 12.92 -2.68 20.57
CA LEU A 80 13.04 -3.33 21.88
C LEU A 80 14.49 -3.29 22.42
N GLU A 81 15.50 -3.43 21.56
CA GLU A 81 16.91 -3.27 21.93
C GLU A 81 17.17 -1.87 22.51
N THR A 82 16.56 -0.84 21.91
CA THR A 82 16.65 0.55 22.38
C THR A 82 15.69 0.90 23.52
N ALA A 83 14.93 -0.08 24.04
CA ALA A 83 13.87 0.11 25.03
C ALA A 83 12.84 1.18 24.62
N ASP A 84 12.47 1.21 23.33
CA ASP A 84 11.44 2.11 22.83
C ASP A 84 10.12 1.85 23.55
N ALA A 85 9.50 2.93 24.04
CA ALA A 85 8.31 2.85 24.87
C ALA A 85 7.11 2.28 24.09
N GLN A 86 6.99 2.60 22.80
CA GLN A 86 5.88 2.11 21.96
C GLN A 86 6.05 0.62 21.66
N ALA A 87 7.24 0.20 21.24
CA ALA A 87 7.53 -1.20 20.97
C ALA A 87 7.42 -2.07 22.23
N THR A 88 7.84 -1.57 23.39
CA THR A 88 7.74 -2.30 24.66
C THR A 88 6.29 -2.47 25.10
N GLN A 89 5.43 -1.46 24.87
CA GLN A 89 4.05 -1.49 25.30
C GLN A 89 3.10 -2.20 24.31
N PHE A 90 3.31 -1.99 23.01
CA PHE A 90 2.37 -2.42 21.96
C PHE A 90 3.00 -3.36 20.93
N GLY A 91 4.31 -3.58 20.97
CA GLY A 91 5.02 -4.37 19.97
C GLY A 91 4.80 -3.82 18.56
N ILE A 92 4.55 -4.72 17.60
CA ILE A 92 4.29 -4.37 16.20
C ILE A 92 2.82 -4.02 15.90
N HIS A 93 1.94 -4.09 16.90
CA HIS A 93 0.50 -3.88 16.71
C HIS A 93 0.14 -2.55 16.02
N PRO A 94 0.76 -1.40 16.38
CA PRO A 94 0.43 -0.12 15.72
C PRO A 94 0.71 -0.12 14.21
N GLN A 95 1.77 -0.82 13.78
CA GLN A 95 2.14 -0.91 12.37
C GLN A 95 1.15 -1.78 11.59
N LEU A 96 0.74 -2.91 12.18
CA LEU A 96 -0.28 -3.78 11.59
C LEU A 96 -1.63 -3.07 11.48
N ALA A 97 -2.06 -2.37 12.54
CA ALA A 97 -3.31 -1.62 12.54
C ALA A 97 -3.32 -0.50 11.48
N ALA A 98 -2.18 0.15 11.24
CA ALA A 98 -2.06 1.17 10.20
C ALA A 98 -2.29 0.60 8.79
N LEU A 99 -1.81 -0.63 8.52
CA LEU A 99 -2.02 -1.33 7.26
C LEU A 99 -3.45 -1.85 7.15
N GLU A 100 -3.99 -2.45 8.21
CA GLU A 100 -5.34 -3.00 8.24
C GLU A 100 -6.40 -1.93 7.99
N THR A 101 -6.25 -0.76 8.61
CA THR A 101 -7.16 0.39 8.41
C THR A 101 -7.12 0.96 6.99
N THR A 102 -6.15 0.57 6.14
CA THR A 102 -6.12 0.96 4.72
C THR A 102 -7.15 0.20 3.89
N VAL A 103 -7.52 -1.01 4.30
CA VAL A 103 -8.48 -1.87 3.59
C VAL A 103 -9.92 -1.57 4.01
N TYR A 104 -10.10 -1.01 5.21
CA TYR A 104 -11.41 -0.60 5.70
C TYR A 104 -11.80 0.77 5.11
N PRO A 105 -13.04 0.90 4.58
CA PRO A 105 -13.54 2.20 4.15
C PRO A 105 -13.59 3.15 5.35
N SER A 106 -13.23 4.42 5.14
CA SER A 106 -13.42 5.42 6.18
C SER A 106 -14.90 5.50 6.52
N SER A 107 -15.25 5.56 7.79
CA SER A 107 -16.65 5.71 8.25
C SER A 107 -17.25 7.09 7.95
N ALA A 108 -16.56 7.94 7.17
CA ALA A 108 -17.15 9.15 6.64
C ALA A 108 -18.34 8.76 5.74
N PRO A 109 -19.53 9.34 5.94
CA PRO A 109 -20.71 8.96 5.19
C PRO A 109 -20.45 9.20 3.70
N ALA A 110 -20.61 8.14 2.91
CA ALA A 110 -20.81 8.21 1.47
C ALA A 110 -22.11 8.99 1.21
N LEU A 111 -22.02 10.32 1.25
CA LEU A 111 -23.10 11.26 1.02
C LEU A 111 -23.11 11.66 -0.47
N HIS A 112 -23.13 10.66 -1.36
CA HIS A 112 -23.50 10.88 -2.75
C HIS A 112 -23.80 9.52 -3.41
N ASP A 113 -25.07 9.11 -3.40
CA ASP A 113 -25.81 8.77 -4.62
C ASP A 113 -27.25 8.36 -4.24
N THR A 114 -28.19 9.28 -4.41
CA THR A 114 -29.63 8.94 -4.46
C THR A 114 -30.05 9.08 -5.91
N PRO A 115 -30.48 8.01 -6.59
CA PRO A 115 -30.89 8.10 -7.99
C PRO A 115 -32.20 8.90 -8.09
N GLN A 116 -32.23 9.87 -9.01
CA GLN A 116 -33.44 10.40 -9.63
C GLN A 116 -33.51 9.84 -11.05
#